data_AF-A0A8H6SAP0-F1
#
_entry.id   AF-A0A8H6SAP0-F1
#
_cell.length_a   1.000
_cell.length_b   1.000
_cell.length_c   1.000
_cell.angle_alpha   90.00
_cell.angle_beta   90.00
_cell.angle_gamma   90.00
#
_symmetry.space_group_name_H-M   'P 1'
#
loop_
_entity.id
_entity.type
_entity.pdbx_description
1 polymer ?
#
loop_
_entity_poly.entity_id
_entity_poly.type
_entity_poly.pdbx_seq_one_letter_code
_entity_poly.pdbx_strand_id
1 'polypeptide(L)'
;MSYAIMSQRGGETHLVTYRTVRPANIVYFDGMSASWGPGWLDSQEMFIYGVNPAQGKNSKWWDDYGRADKLCSWAEPRDIDGIVRMNAGFEIIWCDFNSSKLQLVSHLNITPPGTPLTQRTWFPRFPDDLPSTPGYPPQRRPPRRPRISQLAETGQIEWVRAASHRAFSPQPHLTLLPSGMVSYYHPRLTSLVEDRINRSMNAHRLANISSSDAVDVVHEINAVLARFKAGVMGSGMNWIGTSLDIIEQWGDRISHMHALLLNMSDPSTDATASLPTIRALSYTPLNPYMQPGLTPNASAWDLFFGMSPNVPHGNVTAFERCTTQTTGFLTASQRTSQEDLLQESIETVLSRLCSDVGTIFVESSDLVQGTSKSTLAISVHHWRVRIEKLMKWLDWSVWLRCDQHVCSTPLWPIAWVFRRPGEPNRDEEEELKPRCIRMAV
;
A
#
# COMPACT_ATOMS: atom_id res chain seq x y z
N MET A 1 4.08 -14.29 11.38
CA MET A 1 4.95 -13.58 12.34
C MET A 1 4.94 -14.24 13.71
N SER A 2 3.79 -14.33 14.41
CA SER A 2 3.72 -14.84 15.79
C SER A 2 4.34 -16.23 15.95
N TYR A 3 4.08 -17.16 15.03
CA TYR A 3 4.74 -18.47 15.02
C TYR A 3 6.27 -18.36 14.97
N ALA A 4 6.83 -17.53 14.08
CA ALA A 4 8.27 -17.34 13.93
C ALA A 4 8.93 -16.77 15.21
N ILE A 5 8.21 -15.96 15.97
CA ILE A 5 8.69 -15.40 17.25
C ILE A 5 8.58 -16.46 18.36
N MET A 6 7.42 -17.11 18.49
CA MET A 6 7.12 -17.99 19.60
C MET A 6 7.90 -19.30 19.51
N SER A 7 8.03 -19.88 18.32
CA SER A 7 8.79 -21.13 18.08
C SER A 7 10.25 -21.04 18.52
N GLN A 8 10.87 -19.85 18.43
CA GLN A 8 12.27 -19.64 18.79
C GLN A 8 12.51 -19.39 20.28
N ARG A 9 11.45 -19.14 21.07
CA ARG A 9 11.55 -18.89 22.52
C ARG A 9 11.74 -20.18 23.34
N GLY A 10 11.58 -21.35 22.72
CA GLY A 10 11.66 -22.66 23.37
C GLY A 10 10.41 -22.98 24.20
N GLY A 11 10.27 -24.25 24.62
CA GLY A 11 9.06 -24.72 25.31
C GLY A 11 7.89 -24.97 24.36
N GLU A 12 6.70 -25.13 24.92
CA GLU A 12 5.51 -25.42 24.12
C GLU A 12 5.01 -24.20 23.35
N THR A 13 4.74 -24.38 22.05
CA THR A 13 4.08 -23.39 21.19
C THR A 13 2.69 -23.90 20.83
N HIS A 14 1.68 -23.12 21.18
CA HIS A 14 0.28 -23.44 20.87
C HIS A 14 -0.29 -22.50 19.82
N LEU A 15 -1.04 -23.05 18.87
CA LEU A 15 -1.82 -22.29 17.90
C LEU A 15 -3.31 -22.47 18.21
N VAL A 16 -3.94 -21.34 18.49
CA VAL A 16 -5.38 -21.26 18.73
C VAL A 16 -6.03 -20.66 17.48
N THR A 17 -7.00 -21.35 16.92
CA THR A 17 -7.71 -20.92 15.71
C THR A 17 -9.16 -20.62 16.06
N TYR A 18 -9.58 -19.41 15.73
CA TYR A 18 -10.96 -18.97 15.85
C TYR A 18 -11.57 -18.77 14.47
N ARG A 19 -12.89 -18.89 14.39
CA ARG A 19 -13.67 -18.49 13.21
C ARG A 19 -14.81 -17.57 13.63
N THR A 20 -15.13 -16.62 12.77
CA THR A 20 -16.37 -15.87 12.88
C THR A 20 -17.52 -16.78 12.44
N VAL A 21 -18.61 -16.80 13.22
CA VAL A 21 -19.85 -17.54 12.90
C VAL A 21 -20.97 -16.62 12.41
N ARG A 22 -20.73 -15.30 12.46
CA ARG A 22 -21.59 -14.22 11.96
C ARG A 22 -20.69 -13.11 11.38
N PRO A 23 -21.22 -12.23 10.52
CA PRO A 23 -20.47 -11.05 10.07
C PRO A 23 -19.94 -10.25 11.26
N ALA A 24 -18.67 -9.85 11.19
CA ALA A 24 -18.01 -9.02 12.19
C ALA A 24 -17.81 -7.61 11.65
N ASN A 25 -18.02 -6.61 12.50
CA ASN A 25 -17.79 -5.21 12.20
C ASN A 25 -16.31 -4.91 12.39
N ILE A 26 -15.59 -4.72 11.29
CA ILE A 26 -14.13 -4.54 11.30
C ILE A 26 -13.78 -3.17 10.74
N VAL A 27 -12.85 -2.48 11.39
CA VAL A 27 -12.23 -1.26 10.86
C VAL A 27 -10.80 -1.57 10.43
N TYR A 28 -10.41 -1.09 9.26
CA TYR A 28 -9.03 -1.16 8.78
C TYR A 28 -8.35 0.19 8.99
N PHE A 29 -7.21 0.20 9.67
CA PHE A 29 -6.32 1.36 9.72
C PHE A 29 -5.14 1.17 8.78
N ASP A 30 -4.92 2.16 7.93
CA ASP A 30 -3.70 2.23 7.11
C ASP A 30 -2.46 2.36 7.99
N GLY A 31 -1.36 1.78 7.53
CA GLY A 31 -0.12 1.65 8.29
C GLY A 31 0.23 0.20 8.59
N MET A 32 1.43 0.01 9.16
CA MET A 32 2.06 -1.30 9.31
C MET A 32 2.67 -1.46 10.71
N SER A 33 2.18 -2.41 11.49
CA SER A 33 2.77 -2.79 12.78
C SER A 33 4.13 -3.45 12.63
N ALA A 34 4.96 -3.39 13.69
CA ALA A 34 6.33 -3.90 13.71
C ALA A 34 7.31 -3.27 12.69
N SER A 35 6.84 -2.33 11.87
CA SER A 35 7.69 -1.52 10.98
C SER A 35 8.70 -0.71 11.75
N TRP A 36 9.85 -0.51 11.15
CA TRP A 36 10.86 0.39 11.68
C TRP A 36 10.63 1.83 11.20
N GLY A 37 10.94 2.81 12.03
CA GLY A 37 10.81 4.22 11.70
C GLY A 37 9.41 4.81 11.97
N PRO A 38 9.32 6.14 12.05
CA PRO A 38 8.08 6.81 12.43
C PRO A 38 7.10 6.84 11.25
N GLY A 39 5.79 6.90 11.50
CA GLY A 39 4.75 7.09 10.46
C GLY A 39 3.79 5.94 10.25
N TRP A 40 4.29 4.72 10.40
CA TRP A 40 3.50 3.52 10.16
C TRP A 40 2.32 3.32 11.11
N LEU A 41 2.27 4.08 12.20
CA LEU A 41 1.22 4.02 13.21
C LEU A 41 0.51 5.36 13.41
N ASP A 42 0.80 6.37 12.59
CA ASP A 42 0.28 7.74 12.74
C ASP A 42 -1.26 7.77 12.79
N SER A 43 -1.92 7.01 11.91
CA SER A 43 -3.39 6.91 11.85
C SER A 43 -3.97 6.36 13.16
N GLN A 44 -3.42 5.24 13.65
CA GLN A 44 -3.83 4.61 14.90
C GLN A 44 -3.58 5.53 16.10
N GLU A 45 -2.43 6.19 16.17
CA GLU A 45 -2.10 7.10 17.26
C GLU A 45 -3.03 8.31 17.31
N MET A 46 -3.43 8.83 16.16
CA MET A 46 -4.42 9.91 16.07
C MET A 46 -5.75 9.50 16.73
N PHE A 47 -6.26 8.29 16.50
CA PHE A 47 -7.50 7.82 17.14
C PHE A 47 -7.34 7.48 18.61
N ILE A 48 -6.17 6.98 19.00
CA ILE A 48 -5.88 6.61 20.40
C ILE A 48 -5.79 7.86 21.29
N TYR A 49 -5.13 8.91 20.80
CA TYR A 49 -4.81 10.09 21.63
C TYR A 49 -5.70 11.29 21.35
N GLY A 50 -6.45 11.30 20.24
CA GLY A 50 -7.30 12.43 19.86
C GLY A 50 -6.53 13.72 19.60
N VAL A 51 -5.21 13.62 19.42
CA VAL A 51 -4.29 14.72 19.15
C VAL A 51 -3.37 14.33 18.00
N ASN A 52 -2.67 15.32 17.44
CA ASN A 52 -1.65 15.10 16.44
C ASN A 52 -0.64 14.03 16.92
N PRO A 53 -0.28 13.02 16.09
CA PRO A 53 0.71 11.98 16.44
C PRO A 53 2.04 12.52 16.98
N ALA A 54 2.52 13.68 16.51
CA ALA A 54 3.73 14.33 17.02
C ALA A 54 3.59 14.83 18.48
N GLN A 55 2.36 15.02 18.96
CA GLN A 55 2.03 15.43 20.33
C GLN A 55 1.58 14.26 21.21
N GLY A 56 1.38 13.08 20.64
CA GLY A 56 1.01 11.86 21.35
C GLY A 56 2.12 11.44 22.33
N LYS A 57 1.90 11.65 23.63
CA LYS A 57 2.85 11.30 24.70
C LYS A 57 3.38 9.86 24.55
N ASN A 58 4.72 9.71 24.59
CA ASN A 58 5.46 8.50 24.97
C ASN A 58 4.77 7.18 24.58
N SER A 59 4.40 6.99 23.32
CA SER A 59 4.07 5.64 22.86
C SER A 59 5.38 4.85 22.95
N LYS A 60 5.49 4.01 23.98
CA LYS A 60 6.62 3.08 24.05
C LYS A 60 6.48 2.22 22.80
N TRP A 61 7.46 2.28 21.91
CA TRP A 61 7.45 1.54 20.64
C TRP A 61 7.06 0.07 20.80
N TRP A 62 7.41 -0.52 21.95
CA TRP A 62 7.20 -1.92 22.30
C TRP A 62 5.85 -2.23 22.96
N ASP A 63 4.97 -1.25 23.15
CA ASP A 63 3.67 -1.41 23.83
C ASP A 63 2.52 -1.67 22.84
N ASP A 64 2.65 -2.71 22.01
CA ASP A 64 1.61 -3.09 21.07
C ASP A 64 0.33 -3.58 21.78
N TYR A 65 0.46 -4.19 22.96
CA TYR A 65 -0.69 -4.63 23.77
C TYR A 65 -1.46 -3.43 24.36
N GLY A 66 -0.78 -2.46 24.98
CA GLY A 66 -1.45 -1.24 25.45
C GLY A 66 -2.05 -0.42 24.32
N ARG A 67 -1.47 -0.48 23.11
CA ARG A 67 -2.06 0.09 21.89
C ARG A 67 -3.34 -0.64 21.49
N ALA A 68 -3.31 -1.98 21.48
CA ALA A 68 -4.48 -2.81 21.21
C ALA A 68 -5.61 -2.54 22.21
N ASP A 69 -5.30 -2.44 23.51
CA ASP A 69 -6.29 -2.12 24.55
C ASP A 69 -6.99 -0.78 24.29
N LYS A 70 -6.21 0.28 24.01
CA LYS A 70 -6.77 1.61 23.71
C LYS A 70 -7.59 1.63 22.42
N LEU A 71 -7.13 0.93 21.39
CA LEU A 71 -7.86 0.77 20.14
C LEU A 71 -9.20 0.04 20.37
N CYS A 72 -9.22 -0.98 21.22
CA CYS A 72 -10.44 -1.67 21.60
C CYS A 72 -11.37 -0.81 22.46
N SER A 73 -10.85 0.01 23.38
CA SER A 73 -11.65 1.00 24.10
C SER A 73 -12.27 2.06 23.17
N TRP A 74 -11.59 2.40 22.07
CA TRP A 74 -12.16 3.26 21.03
C TRP A 74 -13.22 2.53 20.19
N ALA A 75 -13.03 1.24 19.92
CA ALA A 75 -13.89 0.39 19.09
C ALA A 75 -15.22 0.01 19.77
N GLU A 76 -15.18 -0.32 21.06
CA GLU A 76 -16.32 -0.83 21.84
C GLU A 76 -17.58 0.07 21.77
N PRO A 77 -17.55 1.38 22.08
CA PRO A 77 -18.74 2.23 22.00
C PRO A 77 -19.27 2.41 20.57
N ARG A 78 -18.51 1.97 19.56
CA ARG A 78 -18.85 2.04 18.14
C ARG A 78 -19.36 0.71 17.59
N ASP A 79 -19.50 -0.34 18.40
CA ASP A 79 -19.92 -1.68 17.96
C ASP A 79 -18.99 -2.25 16.87
N ILE A 80 -17.67 -2.08 17.08
CA ILE A 80 -16.61 -2.62 16.23
C ILE A 80 -16.02 -3.84 16.96
N ASP A 81 -16.04 -5.00 16.32
CA ASP A 81 -15.59 -6.27 16.91
C ASP A 81 -14.06 -6.42 16.87
N GLY A 82 -13.41 -5.77 15.91
CA GLY A 82 -11.97 -5.84 15.75
C GLY A 82 -11.40 -4.84 14.74
N ILE A 83 -10.08 -4.74 14.75
CA ILE A 83 -9.31 -3.79 13.96
C ILE A 83 -8.28 -4.55 13.15
N VAL A 84 -8.20 -4.25 11.87
CA VAL A 84 -7.17 -4.78 10.96
C VAL A 84 -6.14 -3.70 10.69
N ARG A 85 -4.88 -4.11 10.64
CA ARG A 85 -3.74 -3.29 10.18
C ARG A 85 -2.74 -4.17 9.45
N MET A 86 -1.88 -3.58 8.63
CA MET A 86 -0.81 -4.36 7.99
C MET A 86 0.26 -4.75 9.01
N ASN A 87 0.96 -5.83 8.69
CA ASN A 87 2.27 -6.18 9.22
C ASN A 87 3.09 -6.58 7.97
N ALA A 88 4.01 -7.55 8.04
CA ALA A 88 4.49 -8.23 6.84
C ALA A 88 3.36 -8.94 6.06
N GLY A 89 2.21 -9.18 6.71
CA GLY A 89 0.94 -9.53 6.07
C GLY A 89 -0.16 -8.63 6.62
N PHE A 90 -1.18 -9.21 7.24
CA PHE A 90 -2.16 -8.47 8.04
C PHE A 90 -2.28 -9.11 9.41
N GLU A 91 -2.70 -8.32 10.39
CA GLU A 91 -3.09 -8.80 11.71
C GLU A 91 -4.46 -8.24 12.07
N ILE A 92 -5.19 -8.99 12.89
CA ILE A 92 -6.46 -8.57 13.46
C ILE A 92 -6.29 -8.46 14.98
N ILE A 93 -6.62 -7.29 15.50
CA ILE A 93 -6.83 -7.06 16.92
C ILE A 93 -8.31 -7.34 17.17
N TRP A 94 -8.62 -8.45 17.81
CA TRP A 94 -9.99 -8.81 18.18
C TRP A 94 -10.27 -8.40 19.61
N CYS A 95 -11.34 -7.64 19.83
CA CYS A 95 -11.54 -6.94 21.11
C CYS A 95 -12.22 -7.77 22.20
N ASP A 96 -13.09 -8.73 21.83
CA ASP A 96 -13.80 -9.57 22.80
C ASP A 96 -13.88 -11.04 22.37
N PHE A 97 -13.01 -11.88 22.93
CA PHE A 97 -12.99 -13.33 22.66
C PHE A 97 -14.18 -14.09 23.26
N ASN A 98 -14.98 -13.48 24.14
CA ASN A 98 -16.23 -14.05 24.64
C ASN A 98 -17.44 -13.71 23.75
N SER A 99 -17.24 -12.92 22.70
CA SER A 99 -18.29 -12.51 21.77
C SER A 99 -18.98 -13.72 21.13
N SER A 100 -20.31 -13.66 21.07
CA SER A 100 -21.14 -14.67 20.40
C SER A 100 -20.94 -14.75 18.87
N LYS A 101 -20.14 -13.85 18.29
CA LYS A 101 -19.72 -13.87 16.88
C LYS A 101 -18.49 -14.73 16.63
N LEU A 102 -17.74 -15.11 17.67
CA LEU A 102 -16.49 -15.86 17.57
C LEU A 102 -16.64 -17.29 18.13
N GLN A 103 -16.06 -18.26 17.44
CA GLN A 103 -16.03 -19.65 17.88
C GLN A 103 -14.61 -20.20 17.84
N LEU A 104 -14.17 -20.83 18.93
CA LEU A 104 -12.93 -21.62 18.97
C LEU A 104 -13.08 -22.85 18.06
N VAL A 105 -12.19 -22.97 17.08
CA VAL A 105 -12.16 -24.10 16.13
C VAL A 105 -11.16 -25.15 16.58
N SER A 106 -9.96 -24.73 16.96
CA SER A 106 -8.89 -25.65 17.35
C SER A 106 -7.89 -25.01 18.31
N HIS A 107 -7.31 -25.85 19.16
CA HIS A 107 -6.18 -25.52 20.02
C HIS A 107 -5.15 -26.64 19.86
N LEU A 108 -4.05 -26.36 19.15
CA LEU A 108 -3.04 -27.35 18.79
C LEU A 108 -1.68 -26.99 19.37
N ASN A 109 -0.99 -27.98 19.94
CA ASN A 109 0.43 -27.86 20.24
C ASN A 109 1.22 -28.04 18.94
N ILE A 110 1.74 -26.93 18.41
CA ILE A 110 2.53 -26.86 17.17
C ILE A 110 4.02 -26.65 17.45
N THR A 111 4.48 -27.12 18.61
CA THR A 111 5.90 -27.03 19.00
C THR A 111 6.77 -27.69 17.94
N PRO A 112 7.76 -26.98 17.37
CA PRO A 112 8.62 -27.56 16.35
C PRO A 112 9.36 -28.77 16.92
N PRO A 113 9.46 -29.88 16.16
CA PRO A 113 10.22 -31.05 16.57
C PRO A 113 11.67 -30.70 16.97
N GLY A 114 12.16 -31.31 18.05
CA GLY A 114 13.50 -31.05 18.59
C GLY A 114 13.62 -29.78 19.44
N THR A 115 12.53 -29.08 19.71
CA THR A 115 12.52 -27.93 20.64
C THR A 115 12.72 -28.46 22.07
N PRO A 116 13.73 -27.99 22.83
CA PRO A 116 13.91 -28.42 24.20
C PRO A 116 12.71 -28.04 25.07
N LEU A 117 12.31 -28.94 25.96
CA LEU A 117 11.34 -28.64 27.01
C LEU A 117 11.93 -27.54 27.90
N THR A 118 11.29 -26.38 27.95
CA THR A 118 11.66 -25.30 28.87
C THR A 118 10.60 -25.20 29.96
N GLN A 119 11.01 -25.16 31.23
CA GLN A 119 10.12 -24.96 32.38
C GLN A 119 9.67 -23.49 32.55
N ARG A 120 10.09 -22.57 31.66
CA ARG A 120 9.76 -21.15 31.73
C ARG A 120 8.66 -20.81 30.75
N THR A 121 7.42 -20.72 31.23
CA THR A 121 6.32 -20.04 30.53
C THR A 121 6.66 -18.56 30.40
N TRP A 122 6.98 -18.11 29.18
CA TRP A 122 7.37 -16.74 28.86
C TRP A 122 6.17 -15.85 28.47
N PHE A 123 5.05 -15.97 29.18
CA PHE A 123 4.09 -14.86 29.20
C PHE A 123 4.72 -13.70 29.99
N PRO A 124 4.61 -12.43 29.55
CA PRO A 124 5.04 -11.33 30.39
C PRO A 124 4.16 -11.36 31.65
N ARG A 125 4.76 -11.65 32.81
CA ARG A 125 4.14 -11.29 34.09
C ARG A 125 4.04 -9.77 34.09
N PHE A 126 2.83 -9.24 34.27
CA PHE A 126 2.62 -7.84 34.57
C PHE A 126 3.51 -7.45 35.76
N PRO A 127 4.16 -6.28 35.76
CA PRO A 127 4.94 -5.85 36.89
C PRO A 127 3.96 -5.36 37.94
N ASP A 128 3.57 -6.22 38.88
CA ASP A 128 3.34 -5.83 40.26
C ASP A 128 3.43 -7.06 41.17
N ASP A 129 4.09 -6.82 42.30
CA ASP A 129 4.28 -7.68 43.47
C ASP A 129 5.13 -8.95 43.33
N LEU A 130 6.40 -8.84 43.76
CA LEU A 130 7.00 -9.77 44.74
C LEU A 130 8.26 -9.11 45.38
N PRO A 131 8.48 -9.27 46.71
CA PRO A 131 9.54 -8.56 47.43
C PRO A 131 10.93 -9.09 47.09
N SER A 132 11.89 -8.17 47.08
CA SER A 132 13.32 -8.42 46.94
C SER A 132 13.84 -9.33 48.06
N THR A 133 14.19 -10.58 47.75
CA THR A 133 15.06 -11.39 48.61
C THR A 133 16.53 -11.06 48.32
N PRO A 134 17.33 -10.63 49.32
CA PRO A 134 18.73 -10.31 49.10
C PRO A 134 19.63 -11.53 49.21
N GLY A 135 20.63 -11.59 48.32
CA GLY A 135 21.89 -12.30 48.55
C GLY A 135 22.15 -13.51 47.67
N TYR A 136 22.75 -13.30 46.50
CA TYR A 136 23.80 -14.16 45.92
C TYR A 136 24.60 -13.33 44.89
N PRO A 137 25.95 -13.40 44.88
CA PRO A 137 26.76 -12.63 43.93
C PRO A 137 26.62 -13.17 42.50
N PRO A 138 26.68 -12.31 41.46
CA PRO A 138 26.42 -12.71 40.09
C PRO A 138 27.62 -13.47 39.50
N GLN A 139 27.51 -14.80 39.38
CA GLN A 139 28.40 -15.56 38.51
C GLN A 139 28.11 -15.21 37.04
N ARG A 140 29.02 -14.46 36.41
CA ARG A 140 29.05 -14.25 34.96
C ARG A 140 29.37 -15.57 34.26
N ARG A 141 28.37 -16.41 34.02
CA ARG A 141 28.41 -17.39 32.93
C ARG A 141 27.94 -16.68 31.66
N PRO A 142 28.64 -16.80 30.51
CA PRO A 142 28.07 -16.35 29.26
C PRO A 142 26.73 -17.07 29.07
N PRO A 143 25.63 -16.38 28.71
CA PRO A 143 24.36 -17.06 28.53
C PRO A 143 24.54 -18.08 27.41
N ARG A 144 24.46 -19.38 27.75
CA ARG A 144 24.25 -20.43 26.75
C ARG A 144 22.99 -20.02 26.00
N ARG A 145 23.13 -19.63 24.72
CA ARG A 145 21.96 -19.42 23.87
C ARG A 145 21.08 -20.68 23.99
N PRO A 146 19.77 -20.54 24.24
CA PRO A 146 18.88 -21.71 24.26
C PRO A 146 19.13 -22.50 22.98
N ARG A 147 19.19 -23.83 23.06
CA ARG A 147 19.21 -24.65 21.84
C ARG A 147 17.88 -24.43 21.14
N ILE A 148 17.89 -23.67 20.04
CA ILE A 148 16.73 -23.50 19.18
C ILE A 148 16.68 -24.74 18.26
N SER A 149 15.49 -25.28 18.03
CA SER A 149 15.36 -26.38 17.06
C SER A 149 15.60 -25.84 15.64
N GLN A 150 16.22 -26.64 14.78
CA GLN A 150 16.51 -26.24 13.40
C GLN A 150 15.24 -25.79 12.65
N LEU A 151 14.10 -26.44 12.91
CA LEU A 151 12.80 -26.07 12.33
C LEU A 151 12.21 -24.78 12.92
N ALA A 152 12.53 -24.41 14.16
CA ALA A 152 12.16 -23.10 14.70
C ALA A 152 12.99 -21.97 14.08
N GLU A 153 14.25 -22.24 13.71
CA GLU A 153 15.12 -21.25 13.05
C GLU A 153 14.58 -20.86 11.65
N THR A 154 14.06 -21.83 10.88
CA THR A 154 13.50 -21.56 9.54
C THR A 154 12.21 -20.73 9.58
N GLY A 155 11.51 -20.69 10.71
CA GLY A 155 10.21 -20.01 10.84
C GLY A 155 10.25 -18.52 10.46
N GLN A 156 11.37 -17.82 10.67
CA GLN A 156 11.50 -16.41 10.27
C GLN A 156 11.53 -16.25 8.74
N ILE A 157 12.30 -17.09 8.04
CA ILE A 157 12.42 -17.06 6.58
C ILE A 157 11.10 -17.49 5.94
N GLU A 158 10.47 -18.57 6.43
CA GLU A 158 9.16 -19.01 5.95
C GLU A 158 8.08 -17.95 6.14
N TRP A 159 8.15 -17.20 7.23
CA TRP A 159 7.26 -16.07 7.43
C TRP A 159 7.48 -14.96 6.40
N VAL A 160 8.73 -14.57 6.08
CA VAL A 160 9.00 -13.59 5.00
C VAL A 160 8.43 -14.07 3.67
N ARG A 161 8.60 -15.37 3.36
CA ARG A 161 8.03 -15.98 2.15
C ARG A 161 6.50 -15.80 2.11
N ALA A 162 5.81 -16.22 3.16
CA ALA A 162 4.36 -16.14 3.25
C ALA A 162 3.83 -14.69 3.24
N ALA A 163 4.56 -13.78 3.89
CA ALA A 163 4.28 -12.36 3.96
C ALA A 163 4.34 -11.69 2.58
N SER A 164 5.42 -11.93 1.83
CA SER A 164 5.68 -11.28 0.55
C SER A 164 4.61 -11.51 -0.52
N HIS A 165 3.88 -12.63 -0.45
CA HIS A 165 2.77 -12.91 -1.34
C HIS A 165 1.61 -11.90 -1.19
N ARG A 166 1.49 -11.26 -0.02
CA ARG A 166 0.38 -10.33 0.28
C ARG A 166 0.52 -8.97 -0.38
N ALA A 167 1.70 -8.64 -0.90
CA ALA A 167 1.87 -7.44 -1.71
C ALA A 167 1.13 -7.52 -3.07
N PHE A 168 0.85 -8.74 -3.55
CA PHE A 168 0.29 -8.98 -4.89
C PHE A 168 -1.06 -9.69 -4.89
N SER A 169 -1.52 -10.14 -3.72
CA SER A 169 -2.77 -10.89 -3.59
C SER A 169 -3.58 -10.33 -2.41
N PRO A 170 -4.80 -9.80 -2.67
CA PRO A 170 -5.74 -9.43 -1.62
C PRO A 170 -6.00 -10.58 -0.65
N GLN A 171 -6.38 -10.26 0.59
CA GLN A 171 -6.75 -11.26 1.58
C GLN A 171 -8.22 -11.66 1.39
N PRO A 172 -8.56 -12.88 0.91
CA PRO A 172 -9.93 -13.26 0.57
C PRO A 172 -10.91 -13.28 1.75
N HIS A 173 -10.42 -13.29 3.00
CA HIS A 173 -11.25 -13.30 4.20
C HIS A 173 -11.60 -11.91 4.72
N LEU A 174 -11.17 -10.84 4.03
CA LEU A 174 -11.47 -9.46 4.40
C LEU A 174 -12.14 -8.77 3.21
N THR A 175 -13.33 -8.25 3.43
CA THR A 175 -14.06 -7.43 2.44
C THR A 175 -13.91 -5.98 2.82
N LEU A 176 -13.17 -5.23 2.02
CA LEU A 176 -13.05 -3.78 2.17
C LEU A 176 -14.31 -3.09 1.59
N LEU A 177 -14.68 -1.96 2.18
CA LEU A 177 -15.81 -1.14 1.73
C LEU A 177 -15.28 0.23 1.26
N PRO A 178 -14.95 0.39 -0.03
CA PRO A 178 -14.40 1.66 -0.54
C PRO A 178 -15.33 2.85 -0.35
N SER A 179 -16.64 2.62 -0.38
CA SER A 179 -17.65 3.67 -0.14
C SER A 179 -17.65 4.19 1.30
N GLY A 180 -16.90 3.58 2.22
CA GLY A 180 -16.62 4.06 3.58
C GLY A 180 -15.14 4.40 3.81
N MET A 181 -14.32 4.50 2.77
CA MET A 181 -12.89 4.81 2.90
C MET A 181 -12.69 6.29 3.25
N VAL A 182 -12.21 6.55 4.47
CA VAL A 182 -11.76 7.89 4.89
C VAL A 182 -10.29 8.05 4.55
N SER A 183 -9.97 9.07 3.77
CA SER A 183 -8.60 9.31 3.28
C SER A 183 -8.02 10.58 3.86
N TYR A 184 -6.78 10.50 4.37
CA TYR A 184 -6.00 11.67 4.78
C TYR A 184 -5.52 12.52 3.59
N TYR A 185 -5.74 12.06 2.36
CA TYR A 185 -5.47 12.82 1.13
C TYR A 185 -6.65 13.66 0.66
N HIS A 186 -7.77 13.64 1.36
CA HIS A 186 -8.92 14.47 1.00
C HIS A 186 -8.52 15.97 1.01
N PRO A 187 -8.83 16.76 -0.04
CA PRO A 187 -8.47 18.18 -0.13
C PRO A 187 -8.99 19.08 1.00
N ARG A 188 -9.97 18.61 1.78
CA ARG A 188 -10.49 19.32 2.97
C ARG A 188 -9.47 19.40 4.10
N LEU A 189 -8.49 18.48 4.13
CA LEU A 189 -7.45 18.40 5.16
C LEU A 189 -6.24 19.23 4.74
N THR A 190 -6.39 20.55 4.82
CA THR A 190 -5.41 21.51 4.28
C THR A 190 -4.11 21.53 5.08
N SER A 191 -4.13 21.17 6.36
CA SER A 191 -2.94 21.18 7.23
C SER A 191 -1.83 20.22 6.78
N LEU A 192 -2.17 19.21 6.00
CA LEU A 192 -1.23 18.19 5.53
C LEU A 192 -0.69 18.45 4.12
N VAL A 193 -1.16 19.50 3.43
CA VAL A 193 -0.83 19.73 2.01
C VAL A 193 0.62 20.18 1.85
N GLU A 194 1.04 21.20 2.61
CA GLU A 194 2.39 21.80 2.54
C GLU A 194 3.49 20.73 2.73
N ASP A 195 3.31 19.82 3.69
CA ASP A 195 4.31 18.77 4.00
C ASP A 195 4.46 17.71 2.92
N ARG A 196 3.53 17.63 1.97
CA ARG A 196 3.53 16.65 0.87
C ARG A 196 4.15 17.21 -0.41
N ILE A 197 4.24 18.53 -0.54
CA ILE A 197 4.73 19.16 -1.77
C ILE A 197 6.19 18.72 -2.01
N ASN A 198 6.47 18.22 -3.22
CA ASN A 198 7.77 17.73 -3.65
C ASN A 198 8.36 16.57 -2.80
N ARG A 199 7.54 15.88 -2.02
CA ARG A 199 7.93 14.66 -1.29
C ARG A 199 7.32 13.43 -1.95
N SER A 200 7.99 12.28 -1.80
CA SER A 200 7.46 10.99 -2.20
C SER A 200 6.41 10.50 -1.21
N MET A 201 5.49 9.64 -1.66
CA MET A 201 4.36 9.18 -0.83
C MET A 201 4.82 8.43 0.42
N ASN A 202 5.98 7.76 0.37
CA ASN A 202 6.57 7.08 1.53
C ASN A 202 7.04 8.02 2.66
N ALA A 203 7.18 9.31 2.37
CA ALA A 203 7.59 10.34 3.33
C ALA A 203 6.39 11.15 3.87
N HIS A 204 5.18 10.88 3.38
CA HIS A 204 3.98 11.55 3.86
C HIS A 204 3.62 11.08 5.28
N ARG A 205 3.27 12.02 6.14
CA ARG A 205 3.04 11.81 7.57
C ARG A 205 1.77 12.51 8.02
N LEU A 206 1.21 12.10 9.16
CA LEU A 206 0.15 12.84 9.84
C LEU A 206 0.69 13.70 10.99
N ALA A 207 2.02 13.78 11.13
CA ALA A 207 2.73 14.47 12.21
C ALA A 207 2.43 15.97 12.33
N ASN A 208 1.84 16.60 11.31
CA ASN A 208 1.51 18.02 11.30
C ASN A 208 0.00 18.27 11.09
N ILE A 209 -0.83 17.23 11.25
CA ILE A 209 -2.28 17.41 11.18
C ILE A 209 -2.73 18.43 12.24
N SER A 210 -3.55 19.40 11.83
CA SER A 210 -4.14 20.37 12.74
C SER A 210 -5.21 19.72 13.62
N SER A 211 -5.51 20.31 14.77
CA SER A 211 -6.58 19.81 15.64
C SER A 211 -7.95 19.85 14.95
N SER A 212 -8.22 20.86 14.10
CA SER A 212 -9.48 20.95 13.33
C SER A 212 -9.59 19.80 12.33
N ASP A 213 -8.53 19.58 11.54
CA ASP A 213 -8.51 18.53 10.52
C ASP A 213 -8.63 17.15 11.16
N ALA A 214 -7.98 16.94 12.31
CA ALA A 214 -8.08 15.72 13.09
C ALA A 214 -9.52 15.48 13.60
N VAL A 215 -10.17 16.51 14.15
CA VAL A 215 -11.57 16.44 14.60
C VAL A 215 -12.50 16.14 13.42
N ASP A 216 -12.27 16.75 12.26
CA ASP A 216 -13.08 16.52 11.08
C ASP A 216 -12.96 15.06 10.56
N VAL A 217 -11.76 14.46 10.62
CA VAL A 217 -11.58 13.02 10.32
C VAL A 217 -12.37 12.13 11.30
N VAL A 218 -12.36 12.45 12.60
CA VAL A 218 -13.16 11.71 13.59
C VAL A 218 -14.65 11.84 13.31
N HIS A 219 -15.12 13.04 12.95
CA HIS A 219 -16.51 13.25 12.55
C HIS A 219 -16.89 12.46 11.29
N GLU A 220 -16.02 12.45 10.28
CA GLU A 220 -16.25 11.68 9.04
C GLU A 220 -16.38 10.18 9.35
N ILE A 221 -15.49 9.61 10.16
CA ILE A 221 -15.57 8.19 10.54
C ILE A 221 -16.87 7.88 11.28
N ASN A 222 -17.28 8.72 12.24
CA ASN A 222 -18.54 8.48 12.95
C ASN A 222 -19.75 8.54 11.98
N ALA A 223 -19.72 9.43 10.99
CA ALA A 223 -20.76 9.50 9.95
C ALA A 223 -20.76 8.26 9.04
N VAL A 224 -19.58 7.77 8.63
CA VAL A 224 -19.43 6.53 7.86
C VAL A 224 -19.96 5.34 8.64
N LEU A 225 -19.61 5.20 9.93
CA LEU A 225 -20.06 4.11 10.79
C LEU A 225 -21.58 4.15 10.99
N ALA A 226 -22.17 5.33 11.20
CA ALA A 226 -23.62 5.50 11.33
C ALA A 226 -24.33 5.09 10.03
N ARG A 227 -23.82 5.52 8.87
CA ARG A 227 -24.34 5.15 7.56
C ARG A 227 -24.24 3.64 7.29
N PHE A 228 -23.11 3.04 7.64
CA PHE A 228 -22.90 1.59 7.53
C PHE A 228 -23.92 0.81 8.36
N LYS A 229 -24.15 1.21 9.61
CA LYS A 229 -25.17 0.60 10.48
C LYS A 229 -26.60 0.78 9.94
N ALA A 230 -26.87 1.86 9.22
CA ALA A 230 -28.14 2.07 8.54
C ALA A 230 -28.31 1.24 7.25
N GLY A 231 -27.30 0.44 6.86
CA GLY A 231 -27.35 -0.42 5.67
C GLY A 231 -27.11 0.31 4.35
N VAL A 232 -26.59 1.53 4.37
CA VAL A 232 -26.33 2.32 3.16
C VAL A 232 -24.89 2.10 2.69
N MET A 233 -24.73 1.32 1.62
CA MET A 233 -23.43 0.78 1.16
C MET A 233 -22.78 1.57 0.01
N GLY A 234 -23.41 2.62 -0.51
CA GLY A 234 -22.91 3.41 -1.65
C GLY A 234 -23.30 2.84 -3.02
N SER A 235 -22.54 3.19 -4.06
CA SER A 235 -22.89 2.90 -5.46
C SER A 235 -22.79 1.42 -5.86
N GLY A 236 -22.04 0.62 -5.10
CA GLY A 236 -21.71 -0.77 -5.47
C GLY A 236 -20.60 -0.90 -6.51
N MET A 237 -19.98 0.20 -6.95
CA MET A 237 -18.85 0.17 -7.87
C MET A 237 -17.65 -0.56 -7.26
N ASN A 238 -16.98 -1.39 -8.07
CA ASN A 238 -15.76 -2.08 -7.69
C ASN A 238 -14.54 -1.16 -7.80
N TRP A 239 -14.46 -0.14 -6.93
CA TRP A 239 -13.36 0.84 -6.92
C TRP A 239 -11.97 0.22 -6.81
N ILE A 240 -11.85 -0.88 -6.05
CA ILE A 240 -10.58 -1.60 -5.88
C ILE A 240 -10.17 -2.25 -7.20
N GLY A 241 -11.09 -2.99 -7.84
CA GLY A 241 -10.85 -3.61 -9.13
C GLY A 241 -10.48 -2.58 -10.19
N THR A 242 -11.25 -1.49 -10.30
CA THR A 242 -10.97 -0.41 -11.25
C THR A 242 -9.56 0.19 -11.04
N SER A 243 -9.14 0.40 -9.79
CA SER A 243 -7.81 0.93 -9.51
C SER A 243 -6.70 -0.07 -9.89
N LEU A 244 -6.90 -1.36 -9.63
CA LEU A 244 -5.96 -2.42 -10.01
C LEU A 244 -5.85 -2.57 -11.53
N ASP A 245 -6.98 -2.52 -12.25
CA ASP A 245 -7.02 -2.60 -13.71
C ASP A 245 -6.22 -1.44 -14.34
N ILE A 246 -6.30 -0.23 -13.77
CA ILE A 246 -5.50 0.93 -14.21
C ILE A 246 -4.00 0.65 -13.99
N ILE A 247 -3.62 0.17 -12.81
CA ILE A 247 -2.20 -0.14 -12.53
C ILE A 247 -1.69 -1.24 -13.46
N GLU A 248 -2.48 -2.28 -13.71
CA GLU A 248 -2.12 -3.39 -14.61
C GLU A 248 -1.98 -2.92 -16.06
N GLN A 249 -2.92 -2.11 -16.55
CA GLN A 249 -2.93 -1.61 -17.91
C GLN A 249 -1.74 -0.66 -18.21
N TRP A 250 -1.39 0.19 -17.24
CA TRP A 250 -0.45 1.29 -17.44
C TRP A 250 0.94 1.05 -16.85
N GLY A 251 1.07 0.33 -15.73
CA GLY A 251 2.31 0.22 -14.95
C GLY A 251 3.49 -0.34 -15.74
N ASP A 252 3.34 -1.53 -16.32
CA ASP A 252 4.38 -2.17 -17.13
C ASP A 252 4.64 -1.41 -18.43
N ARG A 253 3.58 -0.84 -19.03
CA ARG A 253 3.67 -0.10 -20.29
C ARG A 253 4.50 1.17 -20.13
N ILE A 254 4.28 1.94 -19.07
CA ILE A 254 5.07 3.15 -18.76
C ILE A 254 6.53 2.77 -18.49
N SER A 255 6.77 1.69 -17.75
CA SER A 255 8.13 1.19 -17.49
C SER A 255 8.85 0.79 -18.79
N HIS A 256 8.15 0.12 -19.71
CA HIS A 256 8.68 -0.22 -21.04
C HIS A 256 8.93 1.03 -21.88
N MET A 257 8.00 1.99 -21.93
CA MET A 257 8.22 3.26 -22.64
C MET A 257 9.46 4.00 -22.10
N HIS A 258 9.64 4.04 -20.78
CA HIS A 258 10.81 4.64 -20.14
C HIS A 258 12.12 3.96 -20.57
N ALA A 259 12.18 2.62 -20.49
CA ALA A 259 13.37 1.86 -20.90
C ALA A 259 13.70 2.05 -22.39
N LEU A 260 12.67 2.06 -23.25
CA LEU A 260 12.83 2.29 -24.68
C LEU A 260 13.37 3.71 -24.96
N LEU A 261 12.81 4.73 -24.30
CA LEU A 261 13.23 6.12 -24.47
C LEU A 261 14.65 6.38 -23.94
N LEU A 262 15.07 5.69 -22.88
CA LEU A 262 16.46 5.71 -22.42
C LEU A 262 17.40 5.14 -23.50
N ASN A 263 17.06 3.99 -24.08
CA ASN A 263 17.86 3.39 -25.15
C ASN A 263 17.89 4.27 -26.41
N MET A 264 16.75 4.87 -26.79
CA MET A 264 16.69 5.81 -27.93
C MET A 264 17.48 7.10 -27.69
N SER A 265 17.75 7.45 -26.43
CA SER A 265 18.57 8.62 -26.07
C SER A 265 20.07 8.32 -26.16
N ASP A 266 20.48 7.05 -26.29
CA ASP A 266 21.86 6.65 -26.45
C ASP A 266 22.35 7.01 -27.88
N PRO A 267 23.44 7.78 -28.03
CA PRO A 267 24.00 8.12 -29.34
C PRO A 267 24.41 6.92 -30.20
N SER A 268 24.64 5.75 -29.60
CA SER A 268 25.02 4.52 -30.27
C SER A 268 23.84 3.72 -30.84
N THR A 269 22.61 4.07 -30.45
CA THR A 269 21.39 3.35 -30.85
C THR A 269 20.70 4.03 -32.04
N ASP A 270 20.17 3.24 -32.97
CA ASP A 270 19.30 3.77 -34.03
C ASP A 270 17.89 4.06 -33.49
N ALA A 271 17.69 5.29 -33.02
CA ALA A 271 16.39 5.76 -32.54
C ALA A 271 15.28 5.67 -33.61
N THR A 272 15.63 5.75 -34.89
CA THR A 272 14.66 5.68 -36.00
C THR A 272 13.99 4.31 -36.05
N ALA A 273 14.76 3.24 -35.81
CA ALA A 273 14.27 1.88 -35.79
C ALA A 273 13.27 1.62 -34.63
N SER A 274 13.36 2.40 -33.56
CA SER A 274 12.49 2.28 -32.37
C SER A 274 11.23 3.13 -32.43
N LEU A 275 11.11 4.03 -33.42
CA LEU A 275 9.96 4.95 -33.57
C LEU A 275 8.60 4.23 -33.73
N PRO A 276 8.49 3.13 -34.52
CA PRO A 276 7.23 2.38 -34.60
C PRO A 276 6.82 1.76 -33.26
N THR A 277 7.80 1.33 -32.46
CA THR A 277 7.56 0.72 -31.15
C THR A 277 7.00 1.73 -30.15
N ILE A 278 7.58 2.93 -30.05
CA ILE A 278 7.05 3.96 -29.15
C ILE A 278 5.66 4.44 -29.58
N ARG A 279 5.39 4.52 -30.89
CA ARG A 279 4.07 4.82 -31.43
C ARG A 279 3.05 3.75 -31.07
N ALA A 280 3.40 2.47 -31.21
CA ALA A 280 2.52 1.36 -30.83
C ALA A 280 2.26 1.32 -29.32
N LEU A 281 3.29 1.54 -28.50
CA LEU A 281 3.18 1.58 -27.04
C LEU A 281 2.25 2.70 -26.56
N SER A 282 2.25 3.84 -27.22
CA SER A 282 1.37 4.99 -26.90
C SER A 282 -0.03 4.87 -27.50
N TYR A 283 -0.18 4.34 -28.72
CA TYR A 283 -1.48 4.15 -29.37
C TYR A 283 -2.35 3.07 -28.71
N THR A 284 -1.78 1.90 -28.43
CA THR A 284 -2.52 0.72 -27.97
C THR A 284 -3.42 0.96 -26.75
N PRO A 285 -2.96 1.61 -25.65
CA PRO A 285 -3.83 1.86 -24.50
C PRO A 285 -4.93 2.90 -24.79
N LEU A 286 -4.78 3.71 -25.83
CA LEU A 286 -5.71 4.80 -26.17
C LEU A 286 -6.76 4.38 -27.21
N ASN A 287 -6.44 3.38 -28.05
CA ASN A 287 -7.31 2.93 -29.15
C ASN A 287 -8.75 2.59 -28.73
N PRO A 288 -9.02 1.96 -27.57
CA PRO A 288 -10.41 1.70 -27.14
C PRO A 288 -11.30 2.95 -27.03
N TYR A 289 -10.68 4.14 -26.92
CA TYR A 289 -11.38 5.41 -26.77
C TYR A 289 -11.50 6.19 -28.08
N MET A 290 -10.84 5.74 -29.15
CA MET A 290 -10.79 6.39 -30.46
C MET A 290 -11.73 5.71 -31.47
N GLN A 291 -12.07 6.42 -32.55
CA GLN A 291 -12.94 5.91 -33.62
C GLN A 291 -12.32 6.07 -35.02
N PRO A 292 -11.12 5.51 -35.28
CA PRO A 292 -10.42 5.72 -36.55
C PRO A 292 -11.21 5.28 -37.78
N GLY A 293 -12.10 4.27 -37.63
CA GLY A 293 -12.95 3.80 -38.73
C GLY A 293 -13.99 4.81 -39.23
N LEU A 294 -14.37 5.80 -38.42
CA LEU A 294 -15.32 6.86 -38.82
C LEU A 294 -14.60 8.08 -39.42
N THR A 295 -13.29 8.17 -39.23
CA THR A 295 -12.45 9.30 -39.70
C THR A 295 -11.12 8.78 -40.26
N PRO A 296 -11.13 8.08 -41.40
CA PRO A 296 -9.94 7.40 -41.93
C PRO A 296 -8.79 8.35 -42.31
N ASN A 297 -9.07 9.63 -42.51
CA ASN A 297 -8.08 10.67 -42.87
C ASN A 297 -7.77 11.64 -41.71
N ALA A 298 -8.23 11.35 -40.50
CA ALA A 298 -7.96 12.22 -39.35
C ALA A 298 -6.49 12.12 -38.92
N SER A 299 -5.93 13.25 -38.50
CA SER A 299 -4.63 13.26 -37.83
C SER A 299 -4.71 12.54 -36.48
N ALA A 300 -3.56 12.14 -35.93
CA ALA A 300 -3.52 11.57 -34.58
C ALA A 300 -4.09 12.55 -33.53
N TRP A 301 -3.88 13.86 -33.72
CA TRP A 301 -4.46 14.89 -32.87
C TRP A 301 -5.99 14.89 -32.96
N ASP A 302 -6.55 14.90 -34.17
CA ASP A 302 -8.00 14.90 -34.39
C ASP A 302 -8.66 13.63 -33.83
N LEU A 303 -7.97 12.49 -33.90
CA LEU A 303 -8.44 11.23 -33.36
C LEU A 303 -8.52 11.22 -31.84
N PHE A 304 -7.56 11.87 -31.16
CA PHE A 304 -7.43 11.76 -29.71
C PHE A 304 -7.91 12.99 -28.93
N PHE A 305 -7.41 14.17 -29.28
CA PHE A 305 -7.72 15.44 -28.60
C PHE A 305 -8.79 16.26 -29.34
N GLY A 306 -8.97 16.02 -30.64
CA GLY A 306 -9.95 16.75 -31.45
C GLY A 306 -11.39 16.29 -31.24
N MET A 307 -12.32 17.19 -31.58
CA MET A 307 -13.73 16.84 -31.75
C MET A 307 -13.94 16.37 -33.20
N SER A 308 -14.49 15.18 -33.38
CA SER A 308 -14.79 14.67 -34.71
C SER A 308 -16.16 15.18 -35.20
N PRO A 309 -16.22 15.97 -36.29
CA PRO A 309 -17.47 16.55 -36.78
C PRO A 309 -18.45 15.51 -37.36
N ASN A 310 -18.01 14.26 -37.57
CA ASN A 310 -18.78 13.20 -38.21
C ASN A 310 -19.33 12.14 -37.23
N VAL A 311 -19.20 12.34 -35.91
CA VAL A 311 -19.66 11.37 -34.89
C VAL A 311 -21.10 11.71 -34.45
N PRO A 312 -22.11 10.88 -34.80
CA PRO A 312 -23.51 11.26 -34.62
C PRO A 312 -23.98 11.40 -33.16
N HIS A 313 -23.21 10.90 -32.18
CA HIS A 313 -23.61 10.82 -30.76
C HIS A 313 -22.46 11.06 -29.77
N GLY A 314 -21.54 11.99 -30.05
CA GLY A 314 -20.41 12.23 -29.16
C GLY A 314 -19.93 13.68 -29.14
N ASN A 315 -20.49 14.49 -28.23
CA ASN A 315 -19.92 15.79 -27.87
C ASN A 315 -18.64 15.67 -27.01
N VAL A 316 -17.99 14.49 -27.01
CA VAL A 316 -16.80 14.21 -26.19
C VAL A 316 -15.69 13.61 -27.03
N THR A 317 -14.48 14.11 -26.78
CA THR A 317 -13.20 13.69 -27.35
C THR A 317 -12.82 12.29 -26.87
N ALA A 318 -11.88 11.63 -27.55
CA ALA A 318 -11.33 10.35 -27.08
C ALA A 318 -10.54 10.53 -25.76
N PHE A 319 -9.91 11.69 -25.56
CA PHE A 319 -9.29 12.07 -24.29
C PHE A 319 -10.30 12.07 -23.12
N GLU A 320 -11.48 12.67 -23.30
CA GLU A 320 -12.52 12.68 -22.28
C GLU A 320 -13.07 11.26 -21.99
N ARG A 321 -13.22 10.43 -23.03
CA ARG A 321 -13.59 9.02 -22.86
C ARG A 321 -12.51 8.26 -22.09
N CYS A 322 -11.24 8.43 -22.44
CA CYS A 322 -10.10 7.83 -21.74
C CYS A 322 -10.07 8.21 -20.25
N THR A 323 -10.52 9.43 -19.94
CA THR A 323 -10.58 9.95 -18.56
C THR A 323 -11.77 9.40 -17.77
N THR A 324 -12.94 9.33 -18.39
CA THR A 324 -14.22 9.18 -17.65
C THR A 324 -14.96 7.87 -17.95
N GLN A 325 -14.56 7.06 -18.93
CA GLN A 325 -15.35 5.89 -19.33
C GLN A 325 -15.58 4.88 -18.19
N THR A 326 -14.65 4.77 -17.25
CA THR A 326 -14.73 3.84 -16.12
C THR A 326 -15.61 4.31 -14.97
N THR A 327 -15.95 5.61 -14.90
CA THR A 327 -16.64 6.24 -13.76
C THR A 327 -17.86 7.06 -14.17
N GLY A 328 -17.90 7.55 -15.41
CA GLY A 328 -18.87 8.52 -15.92
C GLY A 328 -20.31 8.01 -16.03
N PHE A 329 -20.54 6.72 -15.81
CA PHE A 329 -21.89 6.16 -15.69
C PHE A 329 -22.51 6.38 -14.31
N LEU A 330 -21.73 6.76 -13.30
CA LEU A 330 -22.23 7.02 -11.95
C LEU A 330 -22.84 8.43 -11.86
N THR A 331 -24.03 8.51 -11.27
CA THR A 331 -24.65 9.79 -10.91
C THR A 331 -24.27 10.21 -9.49
N ALA A 332 -24.26 11.52 -9.22
CA ALA A 332 -23.96 12.06 -7.89
C ALA A 332 -24.90 11.50 -6.80
N SER A 333 -26.16 11.21 -7.14
CA SER A 333 -27.13 10.64 -6.19
C SER A 333 -26.82 9.21 -5.75
N GLN A 334 -26.00 8.49 -6.50
CA GLN A 334 -25.64 7.09 -6.22
C GLN A 334 -24.37 6.96 -5.38
N ARG A 335 -23.56 8.02 -5.30
CA ARG A 335 -22.25 8.00 -4.64
C ARG A 335 -22.33 8.50 -3.20
N THR A 336 -21.52 7.92 -2.33
CA THR A 336 -21.18 8.55 -1.05
C THR A 336 -20.13 9.65 -1.27
N SER A 337 -19.95 10.53 -0.27
CA SER A 337 -18.87 11.53 -0.31
C SER A 337 -17.48 10.90 -0.42
N GLN A 338 -17.30 9.66 0.08
CA GLN A 338 -16.04 8.92 -0.08
C GLN A 338 -15.87 8.45 -1.53
N GLU A 339 -16.97 8.06 -2.20
CA GLU A 339 -16.94 7.66 -3.61
C GLU A 339 -16.75 8.84 -4.56
N ASP A 340 -17.22 10.04 -4.21
CA ASP A 340 -16.90 11.25 -4.96
C ASP A 340 -15.38 11.50 -5.00
N LEU A 341 -14.69 11.36 -3.86
CA LEU A 341 -13.24 11.47 -3.79
C LEU A 341 -12.54 10.36 -4.59
N LEU A 342 -13.04 9.12 -4.54
CA LEU A 342 -12.48 8.01 -5.33
C LEU A 342 -12.64 8.24 -6.84
N GLN A 343 -13.80 8.73 -7.27
CA GLN A 343 -14.05 9.09 -8.66
C GLN A 343 -13.08 10.17 -9.12
N GLU A 344 -13.01 11.28 -8.39
CA GLU A 344 -12.14 12.41 -8.72
C GLU A 344 -10.66 11.97 -8.77
N SER A 345 -10.25 11.10 -7.85
CA SER A 345 -8.88 10.55 -7.82
C SER A 345 -8.57 9.71 -9.07
N ILE A 346 -9.48 8.81 -9.46
CA ILE A 346 -9.32 7.97 -10.65
C ILE A 346 -9.31 8.82 -11.92
N GLU A 347 -10.25 9.74 -12.06
CA GLU A 347 -10.34 10.62 -13.24
C GLU A 347 -9.13 11.56 -13.32
N THR A 348 -8.59 12.01 -12.19
CA THR A 348 -7.34 12.81 -12.16
C THR A 348 -6.14 12.01 -12.65
N VAL A 349 -5.99 10.76 -12.19
CA VAL A 349 -4.91 9.87 -12.64
C VAL A 349 -5.07 9.52 -14.12
N LEU A 350 -6.27 9.13 -14.56
CA LEU A 350 -6.55 8.80 -15.96
C LEU A 350 -6.36 10.01 -16.87
N SER A 351 -6.86 11.19 -16.50
CA SER A 351 -6.64 12.43 -17.25
C SER A 351 -5.15 12.68 -17.48
N ARG A 352 -4.32 12.51 -16.44
CA ARG A 352 -2.87 12.70 -16.58
C ARG A 352 -2.21 11.62 -17.46
N LEU A 353 -2.56 10.35 -17.26
CA LEU A 353 -2.07 9.22 -18.06
C LEU A 353 -2.42 9.39 -19.55
N CYS A 354 -3.71 9.61 -19.84
CA CYS A 354 -4.26 9.80 -21.17
C CYS A 354 -3.65 11.02 -21.86
N SER A 355 -3.46 12.13 -21.14
CA SER A 355 -2.85 13.34 -21.69
C SER A 355 -1.37 13.15 -22.04
N ASP A 356 -0.57 12.60 -21.11
CA ASP A 356 0.86 12.42 -21.32
C ASP A 356 1.16 11.39 -22.42
N VAL A 357 0.46 10.26 -22.41
CA VAL A 357 0.64 9.21 -23.44
C VAL A 357 -0.01 9.60 -24.76
N GLY A 358 -1.14 10.30 -24.74
CA GLY A 358 -1.78 10.88 -25.92
C GLY A 358 -0.88 11.87 -26.64
N THR A 359 -0.16 12.71 -25.89
CA THR A 359 0.84 13.63 -26.47
C THR A 359 1.93 12.88 -27.21
N ILE A 360 2.49 11.81 -26.62
CA ILE A 360 3.50 10.97 -27.29
C ILE A 360 2.93 10.30 -28.53
N PHE A 361 1.68 9.82 -28.48
CA PHE A 361 1.02 9.23 -29.64
C PHE A 361 0.90 10.22 -30.80
N VAL A 362 0.43 11.45 -30.54
CA VAL A 362 0.32 12.49 -31.57
C VAL A 362 1.69 12.83 -32.14
N GLU A 363 2.62 13.25 -31.27
CA GLU A 363 3.92 13.73 -31.71
C GLU A 363 4.69 12.63 -32.46
N SER A 364 4.62 11.37 -32.00
CA SER A 364 5.27 10.25 -32.70
C SER A 364 4.59 9.90 -34.01
N SER A 365 3.32 10.22 -34.21
CA SER A 365 2.59 9.99 -35.47
C SER A 365 2.93 11.03 -36.53
N ASP A 366 3.23 12.27 -36.11
CA ASP A 366 3.65 13.35 -37.00
C ASP A 366 5.09 13.15 -37.53
N LEU A 367 5.90 12.31 -36.86
CA LEU A 367 7.23 11.94 -37.35
C LEU A 367 7.13 10.90 -38.48
N VAL A 368 7.53 11.30 -39.69
CA VAL A 368 7.49 10.50 -40.92
C VAL A 368 8.88 10.04 -41.35
N GLN A 369 8.95 9.09 -42.29
CA GLN A 369 10.23 8.71 -42.91
C GLN A 369 10.87 9.94 -43.57
N GLY A 370 12.09 10.27 -43.15
CA GLY A 370 12.82 11.47 -43.61
C GLY A 370 12.95 12.59 -42.57
N THR A 371 12.31 12.46 -41.39
CA THR A 371 12.55 13.38 -40.27
C THR A 371 14.04 13.42 -39.90
N SER A 372 14.57 14.63 -39.68
CA SER A 372 15.97 14.81 -39.32
C SER A 372 16.32 14.15 -37.97
N LYS A 373 17.54 13.60 -37.85
CA LYS A 373 18.00 12.97 -36.60
C LYS A 373 17.98 13.94 -35.41
N SER A 374 18.24 15.23 -35.64
CA SER A 374 18.19 16.24 -34.58
C SER A 374 16.76 16.51 -34.10
N THR A 375 15.79 16.59 -35.00
CA THR A 375 14.37 16.71 -34.64
C THR A 375 13.90 15.51 -33.82
N LEU A 376 14.24 14.29 -34.27
CA LEU A 376 13.91 13.06 -33.54
C LEU A 376 14.54 13.05 -32.13
N ALA A 377 15.81 13.44 -32.01
CA ALA A 377 16.49 13.50 -30.71
C ALA A 377 15.81 14.47 -29.72
N ILE A 378 15.33 15.63 -30.20
CA ILE A 378 14.57 16.59 -29.38
C ILE A 378 13.25 15.98 -28.91
N SER A 379 12.48 15.35 -29.81
CA SER A 379 11.22 14.68 -29.44
C SER A 379 11.43 13.55 -28.43
N VAL A 380 12.44 12.69 -28.65
CA VAL A 380 12.79 11.60 -27.71
C VAL A 380 13.14 12.16 -26.33
N HIS A 381 13.93 13.25 -26.27
CA HIS A 381 14.24 13.90 -25.00
C HIS A 381 12.98 14.39 -24.28
N HIS A 382 12.06 15.06 -25.00
CA HIS A 382 10.80 15.54 -24.41
C HIS A 382 9.91 14.39 -23.92
N TRP A 383 9.78 13.31 -24.69
CA TRP A 383 9.01 12.13 -24.30
C TRP A 383 9.60 11.45 -23.08
N ARG A 384 10.93 11.31 -23.00
CA ARG A 384 11.62 10.74 -21.84
C ARG A 384 11.32 11.56 -20.58
N VAL A 385 11.54 12.87 -20.65
CA VAL A 385 11.29 13.78 -19.52
C VAL A 385 9.81 13.76 -19.10
N ARG A 386 8.89 13.66 -20.05
CA ARG A 386 7.45 13.52 -19.76
C ARG A 386 7.15 12.24 -18.99
N ILE A 387 7.67 11.10 -19.44
CA ILE A 387 7.49 9.81 -18.78
C ILE A 387 8.16 9.80 -17.40
N GLU A 388 9.37 10.34 -17.25
CA GLU A 388 10.05 10.47 -15.95
C GLU A 388 9.24 11.32 -14.96
N LYS A 389 8.67 12.44 -15.41
CA LYS A 389 7.79 13.29 -14.59
C LYS A 389 6.49 12.58 -14.22
N LEU A 390 5.90 11.82 -15.15
CA LEU A 390 4.71 11.03 -14.92
C LEU A 390 4.97 9.94 -13.88
N MET A 391 6.06 9.18 -14.04
CA MET A 391 6.46 8.15 -13.07
C MET A 391 6.71 8.75 -11.69
N LYS A 392 7.42 9.89 -11.61
CA LYS A 392 7.64 10.59 -10.34
C LYS A 392 6.34 11.07 -9.70
N TRP A 393 5.36 11.52 -10.49
CA TRP A 393 4.07 12.00 -9.98
C TRP A 393 3.17 10.86 -9.51
N LEU A 394 3.14 9.74 -10.25
CA LEU A 394 2.37 8.55 -9.88
C LEU A 394 2.96 7.84 -8.66
N ASP A 395 4.31 7.79 -8.57
CA ASP A 395 5.06 7.17 -7.48
C ASP A 395 4.55 5.75 -7.13
N TRP A 396 4.18 4.98 -8.17
CA TRP A 396 3.58 3.65 -8.01
C TRP A 396 4.61 2.62 -7.55
N SER A 397 4.22 1.85 -6.53
CA SER A 397 5.06 0.78 -5.97
C SER A 397 5.30 -0.40 -6.92
N VAL A 398 4.50 -0.53 -8.00
CA VAL A 398 4.64 -1.63 -8.99
C VAL A 398 5.98 -1.62 -9.74
N TRP A 399 6.68 -0.48 -9.73
CA TRP A 399 8.02 -0.34 -10.29
C TRP A 399 9.14 -0.72 -9.32
N LEU A 400 8.83 -0.90 -8.03
CA LEU A 400 9.77 -1.41 -7.02
C LEU A 400 9.85 -2.93 -7.15
N ARG A 401 10.83 -3.41 -7.92
CA ARG A 401 11.02 -4.84 -8.22
C ARG A 401 12.36 -5.33 -7.73
N CYS A 402 12.45 -6.65 -7.56
CA CYS A 402 13.72 -7.29 -7.29
C CYS A 402 13.87 -8.61 -8.04
N ASP A 403 15.03 -8.78 -8.67
CA ASP A 403 15.31 -9.92 -9.54
C ASP A 403 15.74 -11.12 -8.71
N GLN A 404 14.99 -12.22 -8.73
CA GLN A 404 15.29 -13.46 -8.00
C GLN A 404 15.35 -13.30 -6.45
N HIS A 405 14.81 -12.21 -5.92
CA HIS A 405 14.81 -11.88 -4.50
C HIS A 405 13.39 -11.51 -4.04
N VAL A 406 13.14 -11.57 -2.74
CA VAL A 406 11.86 -11.15 -2.15
C VAL A 406 11.97 -9.69 -1.72
N CYS A 407 11.06 -8.85 -2.21
CA CYS A 407 11.02 -7.44 -1.83
C CYS A 407 10.36 -7.32 -0.46
N SER A 408 11.05 -6.72 0.50
CA SER A 408 10.55 -6.52 1.87
C SER A 408 10.82 -5.11 2.34
N THR A 409 9.83 -4.51 2.98
CA THR A 409 10.02 -3.33 3.82
C THR A 409 10.81 -3.69 5.09
N PRO A 410 11.53 -2.73 5.69
CA PRO A 410 12.24 -2.92 6.95
C PRO A 410 11.24 -3.09 8.10
N LEU A 411 11.11 -4.33 8.57
CA LEU A 411 10.17 -4.69 9.63
C LEU A 411 10.82 -5.63 10.65
N TRP A 412 10.37 -5.57 11.89
CA TRP A 412 10.84 -6.49 12.93
C TRP A 412 10.12 -7.84 12.83
N PRO A 413 10.80 -9.00 13.04
CA PRO A 413 12.23 -9.16 13.28
C PRO A 413 13.12 -9.14 12.03
N ILE A 414 12.58 -9.11 10.80
CA ILE A 414 13.35 -9.21 9.53
C ILE A 414 14.60 -8.31 9.53
N ALA A 415 14.45 -7.03 9.89
CA ALA A 415 15.55 -6.07 9.93
C ALA A 415 16.72 -6.51 10.84
N TRP A 416 16.47 -7.35 11.85
CA TRP A 416 17.47 -7.89 12.77
C TRP A 416 18.07 -9.21 12.29
N VAL A 417 17.32 -9.99 11.51
CA VAL A 417 17.79 -11.26 10.93
C VAL A 417 18.83 -11.03 9.84
N PHE A 418 18.62 -9.98 9.04
CA PHE A 418 19.48 -9.68 7.89
C PHE A 418 20.54 -8.60 8.17
N ARG A 419 20.57 -8.02 9.38
CA ARG A 419 21.63 -7.10 9.78
C ARG A 419 22.88 -7.89 10.15
N ARG A 420 23.94 -7.76 9.34
CA ARG A 420 25.24 -8.38 9.65
C ARG A 420 25.86 -7.68 10.87
N PRO A 421 26.49 -8.43 11.80
CA PRO A 421 27.27 -7.81 12.87
C PRO A 421 28.34 -6.87 12.27
N GLY A 422 28.34 -5.61 12.70
CA GLY A 422 29.32 -4.60 12.26
C GLY A 422 28.88 -3.68 11.12
N GLU A 423 27.64 -3.79 10.61
CA GLU A 423 27.13 -2.78 9.68
C GLU A 423 26.92 -1.42 10.38
N PRO A 424 27.44 -0.32 9.80
CA PRO A 424 27.25 1.03 10.36
C PRO A 424 25.76 1.35 10.44
N ASN A 425 25.38 2.17 11.44
CA ASN A 425 24.04 2.75 11.48
C ASN A 425 23.86 3.56 10.19
N ARG A 426 22.81 3.24 9.44
CA ARG A 426 22.48 3.94 8.21
C ARG A 426 21.56 5.11 8.56
N ASP A 427 21.50 6.11 7.69
CA ASP A 427 20.55 7.20 7.81
C ASP A 427 19.11 6.64 7.82
N GLU A 428 18.20 7.25 8.60
CA GLU A 428 16.82 6.76 8.78
C GLU A 428 16.07 6.60 7.45
N GLU A 429 16.33 7.48 6.48
CA GLU A 429 15.71 7.46 5.15
C GLU A 429 16.21 6.28 4.27
N GLU A 430 17.46 5.86 4.46
CA GLU A 430 18.05 4.65 3.84
C GLU A 430 17.58 3.36 4.52
N GLU A 431 17.26 3.42 5.81
CA GLU A 431 16.68 2.28 6.52
C GLU A 431 15.28 1.94 6.03
N LEU A 432 14.47 2.96 5.69
CA LEU A 432 13.07 2.85 5.25
C LEU A 432 12.86 2.29 3.82
N LYS A 433 13.92 2.25 2.99
CA LYS A 433 13.81 1.75 1.61
C LYS A 433 13.54 0.24 1.56
N PRO A 434 12.60 -0.23 0.72
CA PRO A 434 12.41 -1.66 0.48
C PRO A 434 13.72 -2.33 0.01
N ARG A 435 13.94 -3.58 0.43
CA ARG A 435 15.16 -4.34 0.13
C ARG A 435 14.86 -5.68 -0.53
N CYS A 436 15.77 -6.08 -1.39
CA CYS A 436 15.80 -7.39 -2.02
C CYS A 436 16.43 -8.40 -1.06
N ILE A 437 15.62 -9.27 -0.45
CA ILE A 437 16.08 -10.31 0.47
C ILE A 437 16.31 -11.59 -0.30
N ARG A 438 17.51 -12.17 -0.17
CA ARG A 438 17.81 -13.49 -0.71
C ARG A 438 17.28 -14.54 0.26
N MET A 439 16.35 -15.35 -0.22
CA MET A 439 15.88 -16.50 0.55
C MET A 439 17.00 -17.53 0.59
N ALA A 440 17.43 -17.93 1.79
CA ALA A 440 18.39 -19.04 1.92
C ALA A 440 17.73 -20.30 1.36
N VAL A 441 18.46 -21.01 0.48
CA VAL A 441 18.10 -22.33 -0.03
C VAL A 441 18.58 -23.37 0.98
#